data_AF-A0A959QFN8-F1
#
_entry.id   AF-A0A959QFN8-F1
#
_cell.length_a   1.000
_cell.length_b   1.000
_cell.length_c   1.000
_cell.angle_alpha   90.00
_cell.angle_beta   90.00
_cell.angle_gamma   90.00
#
_symmetry.space_group_name_H-M   'P 1'
#
loop_
_entity.id
_entity.type
_entity.pdbx_description
1 polymer ?
#
loop_
_entity_poly.entity_id
_entity_poly.type
_entity_poly.pdbx_seq_one_letter_code
_entity_poly.pdbx_strand_id
1 'polypeptide(L)'
;MFSILSIVIFIMAIYLMNKTFIGFQPGSNRINSDVSRFRDLAGKWKSELVPWSFEETELFSLTEINKVKKKGFGKSGEAVVESIYHEPMLYYYYKEYPATQRNAIIFTQTARYEIVYRIRAKAIQVFVNEEFVGSIDPSGVFYREADRLVLGKIDRSDSSRIKIYVGETRTGTFLVPLEKSVVSPRAFDMDEKLDSNAHLLFMIQAIYEVVMYLNR
;
A
#
# COMPACT_ATOMS: atom_id res chain seq x y z
N MET A 1 12.93 12.56 -50.62
CA MET A 1 13.26 13.57 -49.57
C MET A 1 12.19 13.63 -48.47
N PHE A 2 10.89 13.64 -48.80
CA PHE A 2 9.79 13.66 -47.82
C PHE A 2 9.73 12.45 -46.85
N SER A 3 10.13 11.26 -47.29
CA SER A 3 10.09 10.04 -46.47
C SER A 3 11.12 10.04 -45.32
N ILE A 4 12.31 10.60 -45.56
CA ILE A 4 13.38 10.68 -44.54
C ILE A 4 13.00 11.70 -43.47
N LEU A 5 12.44 12.84 -43.88
CA LEU A 5 11.97 13.87 -42.94
C LEU A 5 10.85 13.35 -42.03
N SER A 6 9.93 12.56 -42.59
CA SER A 6 8.83 11.94 -41.84
C SER A 6 9.32 10.94 -40.79
N ILE A 7 10.35 10.15 -41.12
CA ILE A 7 10.98 9.21 -40.19
C ILE A 7 11.69 9.96 -39.06
N VAL A 8 12.40 11.04 -39.37
CA VAL A 8 13.08 11.88 -38.35
C VAL A 8 12.07 12.52 -37.40
N ILE A 9 10.96 13.05 -37.92
CA ILE A 9 9.88 13.62 -37.10
C ILE A 9 9.25 12.54 -36.20
N PHE A 10 9.04 11.33 -36.72
CA PHE A 10 8.47 10.23 -35.96
C PHE A 10 9.40 9.75 -34.83
N ILE A 11 10.70 9.60 -35.12
CA ILE A 11 11.72 9.27 -34.12
C ILE A 11 11.82 10.39 -33.06
N MET A 12 11.77 11.65 -33.48
CA MET A 12 11.80 12.79 -32.57
C MET A 12 10.54 12.87 -31.70
N ALA A 13 9.36 12.54 -32.25
CA ALA A 13 8.12 12.45 -31.49
C ALA A 13 8.17 11.32 -30.45
N ILE A 14 8.67 10.14 -30.82
CA ILE A 14 8.89 9.03 -29.88
C ILE A 14 9.91 9.41 -28.80
N TYR A 15 11.01 10.06 -29.18
CA TYR A 15 12.03 10.52 -28.23
C TYR A 15 11.48 11.55 -27.25
N LEU A 16 10.71 12.53 -27.74
CA LEU A 16 10.06 13.55 -26.90
C LEU A 16 8.98 12.95 -26.01
N MET A 17 8.15 12.04 -26.52
CA MET A 17 7.17 11.28 -25.71
C MET A 17 7.87 10.50 -24.61
N ASN A 18 8.94 9.77 -24.93
CA ASN A 18 9.70 9.02 -23.93
C ASN A 18 10.26 9.99 -22.87
N LYS A 19 10.79 11.15 -23.28
CA LYS A 19 11.33 12.17 -22.36
C LYS A 19 10.28 12.85 -21.49
N THR A 20 9.05 13.06 -21.96
CA THR A 20 7.96 13.61 -21.13
C THR A 20 7.36 12.60 -20.16
N PHE A 21 7.41 11.30 -20.45
CA PHE A 21 7.08 10.26 -19.49
C PHE A 21 8.22 9.98 -18.48
N ILE A 22 9.48 10.28 -18.83
CA ILE A 22 10.64 10.30 -17.93
C ILE A 22 10.53 11.48 -16.95
N GLY A 23 9.78 11.29 -15.86
CA GLY A 23 9.74 12.22 -14.73
C GLY A 23 8.36 12.78 -14.36
N PHE A 24 7.26 12.27 -14.94
CA PHE A 24 5.92 12.70 -14.51
C PHE A 24 5.67 12.31 -13.05
N GLN A 25 5.76 13.30 -12.16
CA GLN A 25 5.30 13.21 -10.78
C GLN A 25 4.09 14.12 -10.63
N PRO A 26 2.91 13.59 -10.22
CA PRO A 26 1.77 14.44 -9.95
C PRO A 26 2.13 15.45 -8.86
N GLY A 27 1.79 16.72 -9.08
CA GLY A 27 1.95 17.77 -8.08
C GLY A 27 1.13 17.49 -6.82
N SER A 28 1.49 18.14 -5.71
CA SER A 28 0.83 17.99 -4.40
C SER A 28 -0.70 18.16 -4.47
N ASN A 29 -1.18 19.14 -5.24
CA ASN A 29 -2.62 19.36 -5.41
C ASN A 29 -3.35 18.14 -5.98
N ARG A 30 -2.74 17.45 -6.95
CA ARG A 30 -3.33 16.24 -7.54
C ARG A 30 -3.34 15.10 -6.53
N ILE A 31 -2.27 14.93 -5.78
CA ILE A 31 -2.16 13.93 -4.71
C ILE A 31 -3.24 14.16 -3.64
N ASN A 32 -3.37 15.39 -3.15
CA ASN A 32 -4.36 15.74 -2.13
C ASN A 32 -5.80 15.54 -2.65
N SER A 33 -6.07 15.93 -3.90
CA SER A 33 -7.36 15.70 -4.55
C SER A 33 -7.68 14.21 -4.67
N ASP A 34 -6.68 13.38 -5.05
CA ASP A 34 -6.86 11.93 -5.14
C ASP A 34 -7.12 11.30 -3.76
N VAL A 35 -6.37 11.70 -2.72
CA VAL A 35 -6.58 11.23 -1.33
C VAL A 35 -7.97 11.64 -0.81
N SER A 36 -8.38 12.90 -1.00
CA SER A 36 -9.72 13.37 -0.61
C SER A 36 -10.81 12.52 -1.26
N ARG A 37 -10.69 12.24 -2.56
CA ARG A 37 -11.65 11.41 -3.27
C ARG A 37 -11.68 9.98 -2.71
N PHE A 38 -10.52 9.40 -2.36
CA PHE A 38 -10.48 8.05 -1.78
C PHE A 38 -11.13 7.99 -0.41
N ARG A 39 -10.99 9.06 0.38
CA ARG A 39 -11.67 9.23 1.66
C ARG A 39 -13.19 9.29 1.50
N ASP A 40 -13.68 10.03 0.52
CA ASP A 40 -15.12 10.09 0.22
C ASP A 40 -15.69 8.71 -0.14
N LEU A 41 -14.93 7.91 -0.91
CA LEU A 41 -15.30 6.53 -1.23
C LEU A 41 -15.28 5.63 0.02
N ALA A 42 -14.26 5.78 0.86
CA ALA A 42 -14.12 5.02 2.10
C ALA A 42 -15.20 5.36 3.14
N GLY A 43 -15.77 6.57 3.10
CA GLY A 43 -16.84 7.01 3.98
C GLY A 43 -18.06 6.08 3.97
N LYS A 44 -18.30 5.36 2.86
CA LYS A 44 -19.37 4.36 2.73
C LYS A 44 -19.12 3.10 3.57
N TRP A 45 -17.85 2.75 3.77
CA TRP A 45 -17.44 1.53 4.48
C TRP A 45 -17.15 1.78 5.96
N LYS A 46 -16.82 3.01 6.35
CA LYS A 46 -16.29 3.32 7.69
C LYS A 46 -17.15 2.79 8.85
N SER A 47 -18.47 2.83 8.74
CA SER A 47 -19.39 2.30 9.76
C SER A 47 -19.55 0.78 9.75
N GLU A 48 -19.16 0.13 8.67
CA GLU A 48 -19.27 -1.33 8.50
C GLU A 48 -17.97 -2.04 8.93
N LEU A 49 -16.82 -1.35 8.89
CA LEU A 49 -15.52 -1.93 9.21
C LEU A 49 -15.41 -2.33 10.69
N VAL A 50 -14.97 -3.56 10.92
CA VAL A 50 -14.71 -4.09 12.26
C VAL A 50 -13.41 -3.50 12.83
N PRO A 51 -13.39 -3.04 14.10
CA PRO A 51 -12.17 -2.56 14.74
C PRO A 51 -11.15 -3.68 14.92
N TRP A 52 -9.90 -3.38 14.57
CA TRP A 52 -8.80 -4.32 14.79
C TRP A 52 -8.41 -4.28 16.27
N SER A 53 -8.75 -5.32 17.02
CA SER A 53 -7.99 -5.69 18.21
C SER A 53 -6.77 -6.53 17.81
N PHE A 54 -5.95 -6.88 18.80
CA PHE A 54 -4.87 -7.84 18.60
C PHE A 54 -5.43 -9.18 18.07
N GLU A 55 -6.48 -9.68 18.73
CA GLU A 55 -7.13 -10.94 18.41
C GLU A 55 -7.76 -10.92 17.01
N GLU A 56 -8.40 -9.80 16.63
CA GLU A 56 -8.95 -9.61 15.27
C GLU A 56 -7.88 -9.59 14.19
N THR A 57 -6.67 -9.15 14.52
CA THR A 57 -5.56 -9.10 13.54
C THR A 57 -5.20 -10.51 13.05
N GLU A 58 -5.28 -11.53 13.91
CA GLU A 58 -5.04 -12.92 13.53
C GLU A 58 -6.15 -13.52 12.67
N LEU A 59 -7.34 -12.89 12.65
CA LEU A 59 -8.48 -13.30 11.84
C LEU A 59 -8.46 -12.66 10.45
N PHE A 60 -7.59 -11.69 10.20
CA PHE A 60 -7.49 -11.03 8.90
C PHE A 60 -7.13 -12.03 7.79
N SER A 61 -7.90 -12.01 6.70
CA SER A 61 -7.69 -12.88 5.55
C SER A 61 -7.14 -12.11 4.34
N LEU A 62 -6.85 -12.82 3.25
CA LEU A 62 -6.53 -12.21 1.95
C LEU A 62 -7.73 -12.19 0.99
N THR A 63 -8.93 -12.40 1.49
CA THR A 63 -10.16 -12.40 0.68
C THR A 63 -10.61 -10.97 0.38
N GLU A 64 -10.79 -10.65 -0.90
CA GLU A 64 -11.27 -9.36 -1.39
C GLU A 64 -12.72 -9.44 -1.87
N ILE A 65 -13.58 -8.54 -1.38
CA ILE A 65 -14.91 -8.31 -1.91
C ILE A 65 -15.01 -6.92 -2.56
N ASN A 66 -16.07 -6.71 -3.36
CA ASN A 66 -16.35 -5.43 -4.03
C ASN A 66 -15.18 -4.89 -4.84
N LYS A 67 -14.43 -5.81 -5.45
CA LYS A 67 -13.18 -5.52 -6.15
C LYS A 67 -13.42 -4.82 -7.47
N VAL A 68 -12.81 -3.66 -7.64
CA VAL A 68 -12.78 -2.93 -8.91
C VAL A 68 -11.32 -2.73 -9.31
N LYS A 69 -10.93 -3.22 -10.49
CA LYS A 69 -9.59 -3.02 -11.07
C LYS A 69 -9.70 -2.30 -12.41
N LYS A 70 -8.86 -1.27 -12.61
CA LYS A 70 -8.76 -0.54 -13.88
C LYS A 70 -7.32 -0.58 -14.40
N LYS A 71 -7.16 -0.91 -15.67
CA LYS A 71 -5.89 -0.90 -16.41
C LYS A 71 -6.00 0.15 -17.53
N GLY A 72 -5.08 1.12 -17.59
CA GLY A 72 -5.10 2.23 -18.55
C GLY A 72 -3.90 3.18 -18.36
N PHE A 73 -4.11 4.50 -18.44
CA PHE A 73 -3.13 5.53 -18.03
C PHE A 73 -2.92 5.49 -16.50
N GLY A 74 -2.30 4.42 -16.01
CA GLY A 74 -2.14 4.06 -14.60
C GLY A 74 -2.84 2.74 -14.26
N LYS A 75 -2.40 2.08 -13.18
CA LYS A 75 -3.06 0.92 -12.57
C LYS A 75 -3.81 1.40 -11.34
N SER A 76 -5.07 1.00 -11.19
CA SER A 76 -5.80 1.24 -9.94
C SER A 76 -6.63 0.03 -9.53
N GLY A 77 -6.82 -0.12 -8.23
CA GLY A 77 -7.57 -1.19 -7.61
C GLY A 77 -8.22 -0.69 -6.32
N GLU A 78 -9.46 -1.05 -6.07
CA GLU A 78 -10.13 -0.88 -4.77
C GLU A 78 -10.83 -2.17 -4.39
N ALA A 79 -10.87 -2.46 -3.10
CA ALA A 79 -11.61 -3.58 -2.53
C ALA A 79 -11.79 -3.39 -1.02
N VAL A 80 -12.69 -4.18 -0.45
CA VAL A 80 -12.74 -4.44 0.99
C VAL A 80 -12.11 -5.81 1.24
N VAL A 81 -11.25 -5.89 2.25
CA VAL A 81 -10.63 -7.14 2.71
C VAL A 81 -11.35 -7.60 3.98
N GLU A 82 -11.69 -8.88 4.02
CA GLU A 82 -12.48 -9.46 5.09
C GLU A 82 -11.65 -10.33 6.05
N SER A 83 -12.19 -10.60 7.22
CA SER A 83 -11.73 -11.67 8.10
C SER A 83 -12.02 -13.04 7.49
N ILE A 84 -11.46 -14.09 8.09
CA ILE A 84 -11.84 -15.48 7.76
C ILE A 84 -13.33 -15.80 8.03
N TYR A 85 -14.03 -14.92 8.75
CA TYR A 85 -15.45 -15.00 9.04
C TYR A 85 -16.31 -14.05 8.19
N HIS A 86 -15.75 -13.48 7.11
CA HIS A 86 -16.45 -12.58 6.20
C HIS A 86 -16.90 -11.25 6.84
N GLU A 87 -16.15 -10.78 7.83
CA GLU A 87 -16.37 -9.46 8.40
C GLU A 87 -15.44 -8.44 7.71
N PRO A 88 -15.95 -7.28 7.26
CA PRO A 88 -15.13 -6.31 6.55
C PRO A 88 -14.13 -5.65 7.53
N MET A 89 -12.83 -5.77 7.24
CA MET A 89 -11.77 -5.31 8.14
C MET A 89 -10.99 -4.11 7.60
N LEU A 90 -10.80 -4.04 6.29
CA LEU A 90 -9.98 -3.02 5.63
C LEU A 90 -10.58 -2.62 4.30
N TYR A 91 -10.89 -1.35 4.11
CA TYR A 91 -11.06 -0.81 2.77
C TYR A 91 -9.72 -0.28 2.27
N TYR A 92 -9.39 -0.54 1.01
CA TYR A 92 -8.21 0.07 0.38
C TYR A 92 -8.50 0.61 -1.01
N TYR A 93 -7.72 1.63 -1.39
CA TYR A 93 -7.59 2.11 -2.77
C TYR A 93 -6.11 2.21 -3.14
N TYR A 94 -5.71 1.46 -4.15
CA TYR A 94 -4.39 1.53 -4.79
C TYR A 94 -4.48 2.33 -6.08
N LYS A 95 -3.59 3.31 -6.25
CA LYS A 95 -3.42 4.05 -7.51
C LYS A 95 -1.96 4.23 -7.85
N GLU A 96 -1.56 3.70 -8.98
CA GLU A 96 -0.25 3.88 -9.59
C GLU A 96 -0.32 4.90 -10.73
N TYR A 97 0.60 5.86 -10.70
CA TYR A 97 0.71 6.90 -11.72
C TYR A 97 1.67 6.45 -12.82
N PRO A 98 1.38 6.77 -14.10
CA PRO A 98 2.35 6.61 -15.17
C PRO A 98 3.62 7.41 -14.86
N ALA A 99 4.72 6.71 -14.57
CA ALA A 99 6.01 7.30 -14.27
C ALA A 99 7.13 6.28 -14.57
N THR A 100 8.33 6.76 -14.86
CA THR A 100 9.50 5.90 -15.07
C THR A 100 10.00 5.20 -13.81
N GLN A 101 9.69 5.77 -12.66
CA GLN A 101 9.97 5.17 -11.36
C GLN A 101 8.67 4.98 -10.61
N ARG A 102 8.67 4.02 -9.69
CA ARG A 102 7.48 3.67 -8.90
C ARG A 102 6.92 4.91 -8.20
N ASN A 103 5.67 5.21 -8.52
CA ASN A 103 4.95 6.39 -8.03
C ASN A 103 3.49 6.00 -7.83
N ALA A 104 3.09 5.84 -6.58
CA ALA A 104 1.76 5.36 -6.25
C ALA A 104 1.22 6.01 -4.96
N ILE A 105 -0.08 5.84 -4.75
CA ILE A 105 -0.75 6.06 -3.47
C ILE A 105 -1.43 4.75 -3.10
N ILE A 106 -1.29 4.37 -1.85
CA ILE A 106 -2.24 3.48 -1.18
C ILE A 106 -2.99 4.34 -0.17
N PHE A 107 -4.30 4.33 -0.27
CA PHE A 107 -5.19 4.82 0.78
C PHE A 107 -5.81 3.61 1.44
N THR A 108 -5.86 3.57 2.77
CA THR A 108 -6.61 2.56 3.50
C THR A 108 -7.45 3.18 4.60
N GLN A 109 -8.57 2.51 4.88
CA GLN A 109 -9.46 2.82 5.99
C GLN A 109 -9.67 1.54 6.80
N THR A 110 -9.37 1.60 8.09
CA THR A 110 -9.85 0.66 9.11
C THR A 110 -10.96 1.33 9.91
N ALA A 111 -11.57 0.63 10.88
CA ALA A 111 -12.56 1.26 11.75
C ALA A 111 -12.00 2.46 12.56
N ARG A 112 -10.68 2.47 12.82
CA ARG A 112 -10.02 3.46 13.69
C ARG A 112 -9.09 4.42 12.98
N TYR A 113 -8.44 3.97 11.92
CA TYR A 113 -7.35 4.70 11.28
C TYR A 113 -7.60 4.86 9.79
N GLU A 114 -7.31 6.05 9.30
CA GLU A 114 -6.98 6.27 7.90
C GLU A 114 -5.46 6.18 7.76
N ILE A 115 -4.96 5.36 6.83
CA ILE A 115 -3.53 5.25 6.57
C ILE A 115 -3.26 5.52 5.08
N VAL A 116 -2.36 6.46 4.80
CA VAL A 116 -1.97 6.81 3.44
C VAL A 116 -0.49 6.56 3.24
N TYR A 117 -0.17 5.78 2.21
CA TYR A 117 1.20 5.50 1.78
C TYR A 117 1.47 6.25 0.47
N ARG A 118 2.37 7.23 0.51
CA ARG A 118 2.87 7.90 -0.68
C ARG A 118 4.15 7.21 -1.14
N ILE A 119 4.00 6.31 -2.10
CA ILE A 119 5.10 5.52 -2.64
C ILE A 119 5.85 6.37 -3.68
N ARG A 120 7.15 6.57 -3.44
CA ARG A 120 8.10 7.15 -4.40
C ARG A 120 9.31 6.23 -4.55
N ALA A 121 10.18 6.53 -5.50
CA ALA A 121 11.34 5.71 -5.80
C ALA A 121 12.30 5.49 -4.61
N LYS A 122 12.46 6.50 -3.75
CA LYS A 122 13.45 6.48 -2.66
C LYS A 122 12.87 6.10 -1.31
N ALA A 123 11.57 6.31 -1.10
CA ALA A 123 10.93 6.11 0.19
C ALA A 123 9.40 6.04 0.01
N ILE A 124 8.74 5.43 0.98
CA ILE A 124 7.31 5.41 1.14
C ILE A 124 6.98 6.26 2.36
N GLN A 125 6.37 7.43 2.14
CA GLN A 125 5.94 8.29 3.23
C GLN A 125 4.61 7.75 3.78
N VAL A 126 4.49 7.65 5.10
CA VAL A 126 3.32 7.13 5.78
C VAL A 126 2.63 8.25 6.55
N PHE A 127 1.32 8.39 6.32
CA PHE A 127 0.46 9.29 7.05
C PHE A 127 -0.62 8.48 7.76
N VAL A 128 -0.91 8.81 9.02
CA VAL A 128 -2.01 8.22 9.78
C VAL A 128 -2.91 9.36 10.23
N ASN A 129 -4.20 9.30 9.88
CA ASN A 129 -5.17 10.36 10.16
C ASN A 129 -4.66 11.76 9.75
N GLU A 130 -4.12 11.86 8.53
CA GLU A 130 -3.49 13.07 7.95
C GLU A 130 -2.16 13.53 8.58
N GLU A 131 -1.73 12.93 9.70
CA GLU A 131 -0.45 13.25 10.33
C GLU A 131 0.68 12.40 9.73
N PHE A 132 1.82 13.04 9.43
CA PHE A 132 3.01 12.33 8.97
C PHE A 132 3.68 11.56 10.12
N VAL A 133 3.77 10.24 9.99
CA VAL A 133 4.34 9.36 11.03
C VAL A 133 5.79 8.99 10.75
N GLY A 134 6.15 8.81 9.47
CA GLY A 134 7.51 8.44 9.09
C GLY A 134 7.62 7.92 7.66
N SER A 135 8.77 7.33 7.34
CA SER A 135 9.08 6.84 6.01
C SER A 135 9.63 5.41 6.06
N ILE A 136 9.20 4.57 5.12
CA ILE A 136 9.73 3.23 4.89
C ILE A 136 10.71 3.31 3.71
N ASP A 137 11.96 2.90 3.92
CA ASP A 137 12.96 2.86 2.86
C ASP A 137 12.83 1.60 1.96
N PRO A 138 13.59 1.51 0.86
CA PRO A 138 13.54 0.34 -0.03
C PRO A 138 13.97 -0.98 0.64
N SER A 139 14.74 -0.92 1.73
CA SER A 139 15.13 -2.10 2.50
C SER A 139 14.03 -2.60 3.45
N GLY A 140 12.97 -1.80 3.62
CA GLY A 140 11.84 -2.11 4.50
C GLY A 140 11.99 -1.56 5.91
N VAL A 141 12.99 -0.71 6.20
CA VAL A 141 13.12 -0.07 7.50
C VAL A 141 12.15 1.10 7.60
N PHE A 142 11.28 1.08 8.60
CA PHE A 142 10.37 2.17 8.93
C PHE A 142 11.01 3.07 9.98
N TYR A 143 11.17 4.35 9.68
CA TYR A 143 11.80 5.30 10.59
C TYR A 143 11.07 6.63 10.64
N ARG A 144 11.17 7.31 11.78
CA ARG A 144 10.73 8.69 11.94
C ARG A 144 11.76 9.63 11.35
N GLU A 145 11.35 10.56 10.49
CA GLU A 145 12.31 11.42 9.78
C GLU A 145 13.03 12.42 10.69
N ALA A 146 12.36 12.90 11.75
CA ALA A 146 12.87 13.95 12.64
C ALA A 146 14.20 13.58 13.34
N ASP A 147 14.31 12.32 13.79
CA ASP A 147 15.44 11.83 14.59
C ASP A 147 16.03 10.51 14.08
N ARG A 148 15.52 10.00 12.94
CA ARG A 148 15.91 8.71 12.36
C ARG A 148 15.68 7.54 13.31
N LEU A 149 14.78 7.66 14.29
CA LEU A 149 14.42 6.53 15.14
C LEU A 149 13.80 5.43 14.28
N VAL A 150 14.35 4.22 14.39
CA VAL A 150 13.77 3.01 13.77
C VAL A 150 12.52 2.62 14.54
N LEU A 151 11.39 2.66 13.85
CA LEU A 151 10.08 2.30 14.38
C LEU A 151 9.73 0.84 14.10
N GLY A 152 10.33 0.26 13.06
CA GLY A 152 10.11 -1.13 12.68
C GLY A 152 10.88 -1.54 11.42
N LYS A 153 10.72 -2.80 11.04
CA LYS A 153 11.36 -3.36 9.85
C LYS A 153 10.50 -4.45 9.23
N ILE A 154 10.44 -4.45 7.91
CA ILE A 154 9.87 -5.54 7.11
C ILE A 154 11.02 -6.37 6.54
N ASP A 155 11.14 -7.61 6.99
CA ASP A 155 12.11 -8.58 6.46
C ASP A 155 11.45 -9.49 5.42
N ARG A 156 11.86 -9.31 4.17
CA ARG A 156 11.38 -10.06 2.99
C ARG A 156 12.39 -11.11 2.52
N SER A 157 13.32 -11.53 3.38
CA SER A 157 14.29 -12.59 3.06
C SER A 157 13.61 -13.92 2.70
N ASP A 158 12.47 -14.21 3.32
CA ASP A 158 11.57 -15.29 2.92
C ASP A 158 10.33 -14.69 2.22
N SER A 159 10.18 -14.99 0.92
CA SER A 159 9.07 -14.49 0.11
C SER A 159 7.69 -15.06 0.47
N SER A 160 7.66 -16.19 1.20
CA SER A 160 6.43 -16.84 1.65
C SER A 160 6.01 -16.43 3.06
N ARG A 161 6.97 -15.94 3.86
CA ARG A 161 6.81 -15.56 5.26
C ARG A 161 7.55 -14.25 5.54
N ILE A 162 6.87 -13.14 5.26
CA ILE A 162 7.44 -11.80 5.43
C ILE A 162 7.34 -11.42 6.91
N LYS A 163 8.48 -11.26 7.59
CA LYS A 163 8.51 -10.96 9.03
C LYS A 163 8.38 -9.46 9.27
N ILE A 164 7.63 -9.10 10.29
CA ILE A 164 7.38 -7.70 10.67
C ILE A 164 7.92 -7.48 12.09
N TYR A 165 8.74 -6.44 12.20
CA TYR A 165 9.36 -6.01 13.44
C TYR A 165 8.82 -4.66 13.86
N VAL A 166 8.63 -4.47 15.16
CA VAL A 166 8.40 -3.16 15.79
C VAL A 166 9.59 -2.89 16.70
N GLY A 167 10.32 -1.82 16.42
CA GLY A 167 11.68 -1.65 16.93
C GLY A 167 12.55 -2.85 16.54
N GLU A 168 13.09 -3.56 17.53
CA GLU A 168 13.90 -4.76 17.36
C GLU A 168 13.12 -6.07 17.56
N THR A 169 11.88 -5.99 18.04
CA THR A 169 11.07 -7.16 18.39
C THR A 169 10.30 -7.67 17.19
N ARG A 170 10.38 -8.98 16.93
CA ARG A 170 9.54 -9.64 15.91
C ARG A 170 8.13 -9.76 16.47
N THR A 171 7.17 -9.14 15.78
CA THR A 171 5.79 -9.00 16.28
C THR A 171 4.80 -9.88 15.53
N GLY A 172 5.12 -10.24 14.29
CA GLY A 172 4.34 -11.20 13.53
C GLY A 172 4.91 -11.45 12.15
N THR A 173 4.19 -12.26 11.39
CA THR A 173 4.54 -12.66 10.03
C THR A 173 3.35 -12.44 9.11
N PHE A 174 3.57 -11.79 7.97
CA PHE A 174 2.67 -11.80 6.84
C PHE A 174 2.87 -13.08 6.02
N LEU A 175 1.83 -13.92 5.97
CA LEU A 175 1.78 -15.20 5.28
C LEU A 175 1.32 -15.00 3.83
N VAL A 176 2.17 -15.40 2.88
CA VAL A 176 1.82 -15.42 1.47
C VAL A 176 1.38 -16.83 1.09
N PRO A 177 0.11 -17.03 0.66
CA PRO A 177 -0.37 -18.35 0.26
C PRO A 177 0.45 -18.91 -0.89
N LEU A 178 0.96 -20.13 -0.73
CA LEU A 178 1.71 -20.84 -1.77
C LEU A 178 0.79 -21.28 -2.92
N GLU A 179 -0.48 -21.56 -2.61
CA GLU A 179 -1.50 -21.95 -3.56
C GLU A 179 -2.65 -20.93 -3.61
N LYS A 180 -3.15 -20.63 -4.82
CA LYS A 180 -4.28 -19.72 -5.03
C LYS A 180 -5.64 -20.31 -4.66
N SER A 181 -5.70 -21.62 -4.42
CA SER A 181 -6.92 -22.39 -4.13
C SER A 181 -7.35 -22.34 -2.67
N VAL A 182 -6.52 -21.82 -1.76
CA VAL A 182 -6.88 -21.73 -0.34
C VAL A 182 -8.04 -20.75 -0.19
N VAL A 183 -9.15 -21.24 0.35
CA VAL A 183 -10.32 -20.42 0.68
C VAL A 183 -10.00 -19.63 1.94
N SER A 184 -10.11 -18.30 1.87
CA SER A 184 -9.89 -17.37 2.99
C SER A 184 -8.60 -17.64 3.80
N PRO A 185 -7.41 -17.59 3.17
CA PRO A 185 -6.17 -17.82 3.90
C PRO A 185 -5.95 -16.69 4.90
N ARG A 186 -5.60 -17.06 6.14
CA ARG A 186 -5.13 -16.10 7.15
C ARG A 186 -3.90 -15.37 6.64
N ALA A 187 -3.88 -14.05 6.78
CA ALA A 187 -2.76 -13.24 6.33
C ALA A 187 -1.67 -13.12 7.40
N PHE A 188 -1.99 -13.25 8.69
CA PHE A 188 -1.08 -12.96 9.77
C PHE A 188 -0.94 -14.10 10.77
N ASP A 189 0.26 -14.20 11.32
CA ASP A 189 0.68 -15.08 12.42
C ASP A 189 1.39 -14.19 13.44
N MET A 190 0.77 -13.94 14.60
CA MET A 190 1.23 -12.97 15.59
C MET A 190 2.07 -13.67 16.67
N ASP A 191 3.19 -13.07 17.05
CA ASP A 191 4.11 -13.70 18.01
C ASP A 191 3.74 -13.39 19.48
N GLU A 192 3.23 -12.19 19.74
CA GLU A 192 2.91 -11.73 21.09
C GLU A 192 1.85 -10.61 21.07
N LYS A 193 1.16 -10.45 22.20
CA LYS A 193 0.19 -9.37 22.37
C LYS A 193 0.90 -8.02 22.40
N LEU A 194 0.46 -7.12 21.53
CA LEU A 194 1.03 -5.78 21.38
C LEU A 194 0.23 -4.75 22.18
N ASP A 195 0.92 -3.75 22.72
CA ASP A 195 0.27 -2.53 23.17
C ASP A 195 -0.28 -1.73 21.96
N SER A 196 -1.13 -0.73 22.22
CA SER A 196 -1.80 0.04 21.17
C SER A 196 -0.84 0.72 20.18
N ASN A 197 0.33 1.19 20.64
CA ASN A 197 1.30 1.87 19.78
C ASN A 197 2.06 0.85 18.92
N ALA A 198 2.52 -0.24 19.53
CA ALA A 198 3.18 -1.33 18.82
C ALA A 198 2.22 -1.98 17.80
N HIS A 199 0.94 -2.14 18.15
CA HIS A 199 -0.07 -2.66 17.25
C HIS A 199 -0.30 -1.75 16.04
N LEU A 200 -0.33 -0.43 16.22
CA LEU A 200 -0.40 0.53 15.10
C LEU A 200 0.83 0.43 14.19
N LEU A 201 2.04 0.37 14.76
CA LEU A 201 3.28 0.22 13.99
C LEU A 201 3.34 -1.11 13.21
N PHE A 202 2.82 -2.19 13.80
CA PHE A 202 2.61 -3.45 13.10
C PHE A 202 1.62 -3.27 11.94
N MET A 203 0.42 -2.73 12.21
CA MET A 203 -0.63 -2.55 11.19
C MET A 203 -0.13 -1.72 10.01
N ILE A 204 0.59 -0.62 10.24
CA ILE A 204 1.17 0.20 9.17
C ILE A 204 2.02 -0.65 8.21
N GLN A 205 2.88 -1.50 8.74
CA GLN A 205 3.78 -2.32 7.92
C GLN A 205 3.03 -3.48 7.27
N ALA A 206 2.13 -4.13 8.02
CA ALA A 206 1.36 -5.28 7.60
C ALA A 206 0.37 -4.95 6.47
N ILE A 207 -0.40 -3.87 6.62
CA ILE A 207 -1.37 -3.40 5.62
C ILE A 207 -0.66 -3.03 4.32
N TYR A 208 0.53 -2.42 4.40
CA TYR A 208 1.32 -2.13 3.20
C TYR A 208 1.64 -3.41 2.42
N GLU A 209 2.12 -4.47 3.08
CA GLU A 209 2.42 -5.75 2.42
C GLU A 209 1.18 -6.41 1.83
N VAL A 210 0.06 -6.41 2.56
CA VAL A 210 -1.22 -6.95 2.09
C VAL A 210 -1.67 -6.24 0.81
N VAL A 211 -1.78 -4.91 0.84
CA VAL A 211 -2.28 -4.16 -0.33
C VAL A 211 -1.33 -4.33 -1.52
N MET A 212 -0.02 -4.36 -1.26
CA MET A 212 0.96 -4.61 -2.29
C MET A 212 0.85 -6.01 -2.89
N TYR A 213 0.59 -7.04 -2.09
CA TYR A 213 0.35 -8.41 -2.54
C TYR A 213 -0.91 -8.50 -3.42
N LEU A 214 -2.04 -7.95 -2.96
CA LEU A 214 -3.33 -8.00 -3.65
C LEU A 214 -3.34 -7.23 -5.00
N ASN A 215 -2.41 -6.29 -5.15
CA ASN A 215 -2.26 -5.44 -6.33
C ASN A 215 -1.03 -5.77 -7.19
N ARG A 216 -0.42 -6.95 -7.03
CA ARG A 216 0.55 -7.46 -8.02
C ARG A 216 -0.12 -7.70 -9.38
#